data_AF-A0A9E3A9X1-F1
#
_entry.id   AF-A0A9E3A9X1-F1
#
_cell.length_a   1.000
_cell.length_b   1.000
_cell.length_c   1.000
_cell.angle_alpha   90.00
_cell.angle_beta   90.00
_cell.angle_gamma   90.00
#
_symmetry.space_group_name_H-M   'P 1'
#
loop_
_entity.id
_entity.type
_entity.pdbx_description
1 polymer ?
#
loop_
_entity_poly.entity_id
_entity_poly.type
_entity_poly.pdbx_seq_one_letter_code
_entity_poly.pdbx_strand_id
1 'polypeptide(L)'
;MGELRSQKQQREQLVRVLRAAGKSWVDVAEALRQRYRVNARVAFRYAHEWSQHQAANEWNQRWPDELKTFKSFSSWEQWPSRTGHAPTFDNLAKLAELYECAVSDLLVDLPNFRHLDSAANPQDTVLTVCKPDAKLVVPSDVAVWATATGLGLPDTLVAMLMYYLGSLVTPDHEMRITPRERDQAYHQLVGFLRSWAHTMGRRNVLRLLVWAATAASVFPATLGDEYERLVSVIGGSSRVDAQTIEHIEAILWHCRRQKRALGPQAVLTTVLAQRDLTRLLVPDCPADLRPRMLSTLSEASRQAGWLSFDLKQFDHAEYYYEDARTLAHEAENTGLGAFVLCVMSQLATWQGKPRIGIDHAVAAGQWASRAGDMRLRANTADVAARAYAADGQRDACLAALDTAHTALTAADDQTPSYSDLDEAMHLSVRGECHLKLGESDRTVFYAQQSLKLLGRSHARRSVAMTIVDLSEAYVGANEIDEATRLLGDAGEIAASDGSLRLIERIEQARAGMQPWQHTAPVRTLNERLAAYGLVNS
;
A
#
# COMPACT_ATOMS: atom_id res chain seq x y z
N MET A 1 57.37 -10.06 13.20
CA MET A 1 57.17 -9.68 11.79
C MET A 1 55.72 -9.95 11.44
N GLY A 2 54.85 -8.94 11.50
CA GLY A 2 53.46 -9.08 11.07
C GLY A 2 53.37 -8.89 9.57
N GLU A 3 52.94 -9.90 8.83
CA GLU A 3 52.69 -9.79 7.39
C GLU A 3 51.74 -8.63 7.11
N LEU A 4 52.15 -7.73 6.21
CA LEU A 4 51.33 -6.62 5.73
C LEU A 4 50.12 -7.20 4.97
N ARG A 5 49.03 -7.49 5.69
CA ARG A 5 47.77 -7.96 5.08
C ARG A 5 47.33 -6.93 4.04
N SER A 6 47.07 -7.41 2.82
CA SER A 6 46.57 -6.57 1.73
C SER A 6 45.28 -5.85 2.16
N GLN A 7 45.07 -4.62 1.70
CA GLN A 7 43.85 -3.84 1.99
C GLN A 7 42.57 -4.63 1.65
N LYS A 8 42.62 -5.50 0.62
CA LYS A 8 41.53 -6.42 0.29
C LYS A 8 41.25 -7.43 1.41
N GLN A 9 42.27 -8.11 1.92
CA GLN A 9 42.15 -9.08 3.01
C GLN A 9 41.65 -8.44 4.31
N GLN A 10 42.02 -7.18 4.57
CA GLN A 10 41.52 -6.44 5.73
C GLN A 10 40.02 -6.14 5.63
N ARG A 11 39.50 -5.84 4.43
CA ARG A 11 38.06 -5.63 4.19
C ARG A 11 37.27 -6.92 4.38
N GLU A 12 37.71 -8.00 3.73
CA GLU A 12 37.07 -9.33 3.83
C GLU A 12 37.04 -9.81 5.29
N GLN A 13 38.12 -9.63 6.04
CA GLN A 13 38.14 -9.93 7.47
C GLN A 13 37.13 -9.09 8.26
N LEU A 14 37.00 -7.79 7.97
CA LEU A 14 36.04 -6.92 8.64
C LEU A 14 34.59 -7.33 8.34
N VAL A 15 34.29 -7.64 7.08
CA VAL A 15 32.97 -8.15 6.67
C VAL A 15 32.65 -9.42 7.44
N ARG A 16 33.55 -10.41 7.45
CA ARG A 16 33.37 -11.68 8.16
C ARG A 16 33.10 -11.48 9.65
N VAL A 17 33.85 -10.61 10.32
CA VAL A 17 33.68 -10.32 11.75
C VAL A 17 32.31 -9.69 12.02
N LEU A 18 31.90 -8.71 11.23
CA LEU A 18 30.61 -8.03 11.43
C LEU A 18 29.42 -8.94 11.11
N ARG A 19 29.52 -9.76 10.05
CA ARG A 19 28.48 -10.74 9.71
C ARG A 19 28.38 -11.87 10.74
N ALA A 20 29.49 -12.35 11.29
CA ALA A 20 29.49 -13.30 12.40
C ALA A 20 28.86 -12.72 13.68
N ALA A 21 28.92 -11.40 13.87
CA ALA A 21 28.27 -10.69 14.96
C ALA A 21 26.79 -10.32 14.68
N GLY A 22 26.19 -10.85 13.61
CA GLY A 22 24.78 -10.64 13.26
C GLY A 22 24.45 -9.26 12.67
N LYS A 23 25.45 -8.49 12.24
CA LYS A 23 25.22 -7.16 11.64
C LYS A 23 24.62 -7.23 10.24
N SER A 24 23.72 -6.30 9.93
CA SER A 24 23.06 -6.22 8.61
C SER A 24 24.03 -5.80 7.51
N TRP A 25 23.67 -5.98 6.24
CA TRP A 25 24.48 -5.48 5.13
C TRP A 25 24.66 -3.96 5.16
N VAL A 26 23.64 -3.23 5.65
CA VAL A 26 23.69 -1.78 5.85
C VAL A 26 24.72 -1.41 6.91
N ASP A 27 24.73 -2.11 8.06
CA ASP A 27 25.73 -1.88 9.12
C ASP A 27 27.16 -2.17 8.65
N VAL A 28 27.34 -3.25 7.88
CA VAL A 28 28.64 -3.63 7.32
C VAL A 28 29.09 -2.61 6.28
N ALA A 29 28.19 -2.18 5.39
CA ALA A 29 28.46 -1.15 4.40
C ALA A 29 28.82 0.18 5.08
N GLU A 30 28.11 0.60 6.12
CA GLU A 30 28.41 1.84 6.84
C GLU A 30 29.78 1.78 7.52
N ALA A 31 30.13 0.65 8.16
CA ALA A 31 31.46 0.45 8.74
C ALA A 31 32.57 0.51 7.67
N LEU A 32 32.34 -0.08 6.49
CA LEU A 32 33.28 -0.02 5.36
C LEU A 32 33.38 1.40 4.78
N ARG A 33 32.26 2.10 4.65
CA ARG A 33 32.16 3.48 4.16
C ARG A 33 32.99 4.41 5.02
N GLN A 34 32.78 4.37 6.34
CA GLN A 34 33.50 5.19 7.30
C GLN A 34 35.00 4.85 7.35
N ARG A 35 35.35 3.56 7.41
CA ARG A 35 36.75 3.11 7.56
C ARG A 35 37.59 3.35 6.31
N TYR A 36 37.04 3.11 5.13
CA TYR A 36 37.77 3.19 3.86
C TYR A 36 37.46 4.46 3.06
N ARG A 37 36.57 5.34 3.56
CA ARG A 37 36.16 6.60 2.93
C ARG A 37 35.72 6.43 1.48
N VAL A 38 34.96 5.36 1.23
CA VAL A 38 34.36 5.10 -0.08
C VAL A 38 32.92 5.60 -0.09
N ASN A 39 32.33 5.74 -1.28
CA ASN A 39 30.92 6.12 -1.38
C ASN A 39 30.01 4.94 -0.99
N ALA A 40 28.72 5.21 -0.79
CA ALA A 40 27.77 4.21 -0.30
C ALA A 40 27.69 2.99 -1.22
N ARG A 41 27.60 3.22 -2.54
CA ARG A 41 27.49 2.19 -3.57
C ARG A 41 28.70 1.24 -3.59
N VAL A 42 29.91 1.78 -3.49
CA VAL A 42 31.15 1.00 -3.36
C VAL A 42 31.17 0.23 -2.03
N ALA A 43 30.71 0.85 -0.94
CA ALA A 43 30.68 0.22 0.37
C ALA A 43 29.76 -1.02 0.39
N PHE A 44 28.57 -0.92 -0.21
CA PHE A 44 27.66 -2.06 -0.37
C PHE A 44 28.26 -3.16 -1.23
N ARG A 45 28.90 -2.83 -2.36
CA ARG A 45 29.60 -3.85 -3.16
C ARG A 45 30.71 -4.55 -2.37
N TYR A 46 31.46 -3.81 -1.54
CA TYR A 46 32.48 -4.39 -0.67
C TYR A 46 31.89 -5.20 0.47
N ALA A 47 30.71 -4.84 0.99
CA ALA A 47 30.02 -5.61 2.01
C ALA A 47 29.70 -7.02 1.51
N HIS A 48 29.30 -7.16 0.25
CA HIS A 48 29.07 -8.45 -0.42
C HIS A 48 30.36 -9.15 -0.90
N GLU A 49 31.54 -8.61 -0.61
CA GLU A 49 32.84 -9.14 -1.06
C GLU A 49 32.97 -9.26 -2.59
N TRP A 50 32.20 -8.48 -3.36
CA TRP A 50 32.16 -8.55 -4.81
C TRP A 50 33.14 -7.60 -5.52
N SER A 51 33.72 -8.07 -6.62
CA SER A 51 34.29 -7.22 -7.66
C SER A 51 33.19 -6.59 -8.53
N GLN A 52 33.51 -5.53 -9.29
CA GLN A 52 32.53 -4.94 -10.23
C GLN A 52 32.07 -5.94 -11.29
N HIS A 53 32.92 -6.88 -11.69
CA HIS A 53 32.55 -7.98 -12.59
C HIS A 53 31.57 -8.95 -11.93
N GLN A 54 31.80 -9.32 -10.67
CA GLN A 54 30.87 -10.19 -9.94
C GLN A 54 29.53 -9.51 -9.73
N ALA A 55 29.51 -8.23 -9.35
CA ALA A 55 28.27 -7.47 -9.20
C ALA A 55 27.49 -7.39 -10.53
N ALA A 56 28.17 -7.20 -11.65
CA ALA A 56 27.54 -7.25 -12.98
C ALA A 56 27.03 -8.66 -13.35
N ASN A 57 27.74 -9.72 -12.97
CA ASN A 57 27.27 -11.08 -13.20
C ASN A 57 26.03 -11.41 -12.37
N GLU A 58 26.01 -11.05 -11.08
CA GLU A 58 24.85 -11.21 -10.20
C GLU A 58 23.65 -10.41 -10.70
N TRP A 59 23.88 -9.18 -11.20
CA TRP A 59 22.86 -8.41 -11.88
C TRP A 59 22.29 -9.15 -13.09
N ASN A 60 23.14 -9.63 -13.98
CA ASN A 60 22.72 -10.27 -15.23
C ASN A 60 22.04 -11.62 -14.99
N GLN A 61 22.33 -12.30 -13.88
CA GLN A 61 21.60 -13.51 -13.47
C GLN A 61 20.18 -13.19 -13.01
N ARG A 62 19.98 -12.06 -12.32
CA ARG A 62 18.66 -11.64 -11.82
C ARG A 62 17.79 -10.97 -12.89
N TRP A 63 18.42 -10.21 -13.79
CA TRP A 63 17.73 -9.47 -14.87
C TRP A 63 18.36 -9.77 -16.23
N PRO A 64 18.02 -10.92 -16.85
CA PRO A 64 18.61 -11.34 -18.13
C PRO A 64 18.23 -10.43 -19.31
N ASP A 65 17.07 -9.75 -19.22
CA ASP A 65 16.57 -8.85 -20.27
C ASP A 65 17.23 -7.47 -20.27
N GLU A 66 17.98 -7.13 -19.20
CA GLU A 66 18.63 -5.82 -19.03
C GLU A 66 20.09 -5.96 -18.59
N LEU A 67 20.90 -6.49 -19.49
CA LEU A 67 22.31 -6.77 -19.22
C LEU A 67 23.10 -5.49 -18.87
N LYS A 68 23.88 -5.58 -17.79
CA LYS A 68 24.85 -4.57 -17.38
C LYS A 68 26.26 -5.13 -17.43
N THR A 69 27.21 -4.23 -17.63
CA THR A 69 28.63 -4.58 -17.61
C THR A 69 29.28 -3.99 -16.37
N PHE A 70 30.48 -4.45 -16.03
CA PHE A 70 31.26 -3.85 -14.94
C PHE A 70 31.48 -2.33 -15.12
N LYS A 71 31.44 -1.82 -16.35
CA LYS A 71 31.54 -0.38 -16.65
C LYS A 71 30.33 0.40 -16.11
N SER A 72 29.13 -0.18 -16.12
CA SER A 72 27.92 0.43 -15.54
C SER A 72 28.11 0.63 -14.04
N PHE A 73 28.55 -0.41 -13.33
CA PHE A 73 28.87 -0.34 -11.90
C PHE A 73 29.99 0.66 -11.61
N SER A 74 31.05 0.67 -12.40
CA SER A 74 32.13 1.66 -12.27
C SER A 74 31.63 3.11 -12.46
N SER A 75 30.73 3.35 -13.42
CA SER A 75 30.13 4.66 -13.66
C SER A 75 29.27 5.11 -12.47
N TRP A 76 28.44 4.22 -11.93
CA TRP A 76 27.58 4.48 -10.76
C TRP A 76 28.37 4.69 -9.47
N GLU A 77 29.47 3.95 -9.31
CA GLU A 77 30.38 4.05 -8.17
C GLU A 77 31.29 5.28 -8.25
N GLN A 78 31.41 5.93 -9.40
CA GLN A 78 32.12 7.21 -9.50
C GLN A 78 31.20 8.40 -9.28
N TRP A 79 29.89 8.25 -9.43
CA TRP A 79 28.93 9.32 -9.14
C TRP A 79 28.90 9.60 -7.62
N PRO A 80 28.80 10.86 -7.16
CA PRO A 80 28.50 12.11 -7.89
C PRO A 80 29.72 12.87 -8.47
N SER A 81 30.89 12.24 -8.62
CA SER A 81 32.04 12.89 -9.25
C SER A 81 31.83 13.14 -10.75
N ARG A 82 32.62 14.04 -11.33
CA ARG A 82 32.54 14.45 -12.75
C ARG A 82 32.70 13.32 -13.77
N THR A 83 33.26 12.17 -13.38
CA THR A 83 33.50 11.04 -14.28
C THR A 83 32.45 9.93 -14.16
N GLY A 84 31.56 10.01 -13.17
CA GLY A 84 30.48 9.04 -12.95
C GLY A 84 29.12 9.56 -13.38
N HIS A 85 28.19 8.63 -13.65
CA HIS A 85 26.81 8.95 -14.01
C HIS A 85 25.85 8.48 -12.92
N ALA A 86 24.82 9.28 -12.64
CA ALA A 86 23.75 8.89 -11.73
C ALA A 86 23.06 7.63 -12.26
N PRO A 87 22.88 6.58 -11.44
CA PRO A 87 22.00 5.48 -11.83
C PRO A 87 20.57 6.02 -11.97
N THR A 88 19.82 5.50 -12.96
CA THR A 88 18.39 5.81 -13.06
C THR A 88 17.66 5.29 -11.81
N PHE A 89 16.47 5.82 -11.53
CA PHE A 89 15.67 5.36 -10.39
C PHE A 89 15.43 3.84 -10.41
N ASP A 90 15.10 3.29 -11.59
CA ASP A 90 14.94 1.84 -11.78
C ASP A 90 16.25 1.07 -11.50
N ASN A 91 17.40 1.59 -11.95
CA ASN A 91 18.68 0.97 -11.61
C ASN A 91 19.02 1.11 -10.11
N LEU A 92 18.61 2.18 -9.43
CA LEU A 92 18.77 2.33 -7.98
C LEU A 92 17.92 1.32 -7.21
N ALA A 93 16.67 1.08 -7.64
CA ALA A 93 15.81 0.08 -7.04
C ALA A 93 16.39 -1.34 -7.22
N LYS A 94 16.85 -1.67 -8.43
CA LYS A 94 17.54 -2.94 -8.71
C LYS A 94 18.87 -3.07 -7.97
N LEU A 95 19.65 -1.99 -7.79
CA LEU A 95 20.86 -2.01 -6.94
C LEU A 95 20.52 -2.22 -5.46
N ALA A 96 19.44 -1.62 -4.97
CA ALA A 96 18.97 -1.77 -3.61
C ALA A 96 18.52 -3.21 -3.33
N GLU A 97 17.80 -3.82 -4.27
CA GLU A 97 17.46 -5.24 -4.27
C GLU A 97 18.70 -6.14 -4.40
N LEU A 98 19.65 -5.76 -5.27
CA LEU A 98 20.90 -6.50 -5.47
C LEU A 98 21.73 -6.55 -4.18
N TYR A 99 21.77 -5.45 -3.44
CA TYR A 99 22.55 -5.30 -2.21
C TYR A 99 21.79 -5.56 -0.91
N GLU A 100 20.50 -5.90 -1.00
CA GLU A 100 19.62 -6.16 0.15
C GLU A 100 19.56 -4.98 1.13
N CYS A 101 19.32 -3.78 0.61
CA CYS A 101 19.24 -2.53 1.37
C CYS A 101 18.11 -1.62 0.85
N ALA A 102 17.84 -0.51 1.55
CA ALA A 102 16.93 0.51 1.04
C ALA A 102 17.61 1.39 -0.01
N VAL A 103 16.83 1.96 -0.93
CA VAL A 103 17.35 2.93 -1.92
C VAL A 103 18.04 4.12 -1.23
N SER A 104 17.50 4.57 -0.08
CA SER A 104 18.10 5.64 0.73
C SER A 104 19.50 5.30 1.24
N ASP A 105 19.78 4.03 1.53
CA ASP A 105 21.08 3.61 2.05
C ASP A 105 22.18 3.74 0.98
N LEU A 106 21.81 3.52 -0.30
CA LEU A 106 22.69 3.74 -1.45
C LEU A 106 22.94 5.22 -1.75
N LEU A 107 22.23 6.13 -1.09
CA LEU A 107 22.28 7.58 -1.32
C LEU A 107 22.68 8.35 -0.06
N VAL A 108 23.00 7.67 1.04
CA VAL A 108 23.34 8.29 2.35
C VAL A 108 24.60 9.17 2.29
N ASP A 109 25.42 9.02 1.25
CA ASP A 109 26.61 9.82 0.98
C ASP A 109 26.32 11.14 0.25
N LEU A 110 25.06 11.40 -0.13
CA LEU A 110 24.63 12.63 -0.79
C LEU A 110 24.18 13.69 0.22
N PRO A 111 24.13 14.98 -0.18
CA PRO A 111 23.67 16.05 0.69
C PRO A 111 22.25 15.80 1.23
N ASN A 112 22.12 15.82 2.56
CA ASN A 112 20.84 15.75 3.25
C ASN A 112 20.40 17.17 3.66
N PHE A 113 19.31 17.64 3.05
CA PHE A 113 18.76 18.98 3.28
C PHE A 113 17.65 19.01 4.33
N ARG A 114 17.43 17.92 5.08
CA ARG A 114 16.41 17.85 6.14
C ARG A 114 16.61 18.89 7.24
N HIS A 115 17.82 19.41 7.42
CA HIS A 115 18.11 20.53 8.32
C HIS A 115 17.50 21.88 7.86
N LEU A 116 17.07 22.00 6.60
CA LEU A 116 16.34 23.16 6.09
C LEU A 116 14.84 23.10 6.42
N ASP A 117 14.36 21.93 6.86
CA ASP A 117 13.00 21.77 7.37
C ASP A 117 12.94 22.28 8.82
N SER A 118 12.29 23.42 9.02
CA SER A 118 12.13 24.03 10.34
C SER A 118 11.35 23.18 11.33
N ALA A 119 10.61 22.17 10.86
CA ALA A 119 9.92 21.21 11.72
C ALA A 119 10.80 20.03 12.15
N ALA A 120 11.91 19.78 11.44
CA ALA A 120 12.84 18.71 11.75
C ALA A 120 13.84 19.14 12.86
N ASN A 121 13.35 19.29 14.10
CA ASN A 121 14.27 19.44 15.24
C ASN A 121 14.79 18.04 15.67
N PRO A 122 16.11 17.83 15.92
CA PRO A 122 16.68 16.48 16.00
C PRO A 122 16.34 15.64 17.25
N GLN A 123 15.45 16.09 18.16
CA GLN A 123 15.35 15.47 19.49
C GLN A 123 13.97 15.20 20.11
N ASP A 124 12.83 15.71 19.63
CA ASP A 124 11.57 15.50 20.38
C ASP A 124 10.35 15.23 19.48
N THR A 125 9.98 13.96 19.38
CA THR A 125 8.65 13.52 18.91
C THR A 125 7.78 13.26 20.14
N VAL A 126 7.25 14.31 20.77
CA VAL A 126 6.14 14.20 21.72
C VAL A 126 4.97 15.02 21.18
N LEU A 127 3.96 14.29 20.70
CA LEU A 127 2.68 14.80 20.22
C LEU A 127 2.02 15.69 21.28
N THR A 128 1.86 16.97 20.99
CA THR A 128 0.96 17.85 21.76
C THR A 128 -0.16 18.35 20.87
N VAL A 129 -1.37 17.90 21.18
CA VAL A 129 -2.62 18.29 20.53
C VAL A 129 -2.94 19.76 20.84
N CYS A 130 -3.15 20.58 19.81
CA CYS A 130 -3.68 21.93 19.96
C CYS A 130 -5.08 22.09 19.34
N LYS A 131 -5.89 22.89 20.04
CA LYS A 131 -7.35 23.06 19.91
C LYS A 131 -7.81 23.72 18.59
N PRO A 132 -9.08 23.51 18.20
CA PRO A 132 -9.65 24.03 16.97
C PRO A 132 -10.25 25.42 17.20
N ASP A 133 -9.66 26.45 16.59
CA ASP A 133 -10.35 27.66 16.15
C ASP A 133 -9.35 28.54 15.41
N ALA A 134 -9.15 28.24 14.12
CA ALA A 134 -8.42 29.13 13.22
C ALA A 134 -9.15 29.16 11.88
N LYS A 135 -9.67 30.34 11.52
CA LYS A 135 -10.17 30.62 10.18
C LYS A 135 -9.05 30.44 9.17
N LEU A 136 -9.40 29.85 8.02
CA LEU A 136 -8.50 29.65 6.88
C LEU A 136 -7.85 30.98 6.48
N VAL A 137 -6.55 31.15 6.76
CA VAL A 137 -5.74 32.25 6.23
C VAL A 137 -4.92 31.69 5.08
N VAL A 138 -5.15 32.21 3.88
CA VAL A 138 -4.36 31.92 2.68
C VAL A 138 -2.99 32.58 2.84
N PRO A 139 -1.86 31.85 2.78
CA PRO A 139 -0.54 32.46 2.81
C PRO A 139 -0.33 33.38 1.59
N SER A 140 0.08 34.62 1.84
CA SER A 140 0.32 35.66 0.82
C SER A 140 1.39 35.31 -0.22
N ASP A 141 2.18 34.28 0.04
CA ASP A 141 3.47 34.07 -0.60
C ASP A 141 3.37 33.20 -1.86
N VAL A 142 2.20 32.60 -2.11
CA VAL A 142 1.96 31.72 -3.26
C VAL A 142 1.33 32.44 -4.46
N ALA A 143 0.77 33.63 -4.26
CA ALA A 143 0.33 34.52 -5.34
C ALA A 143 1.50 34.85 -6.31
N VAL A 144 2.74 34.77 -5.82
CA VAL A 144 3.98 35.00 -6.58
C VAL A 144 4.24 33.91 -7.64
N TRP A 145 3.74 32.68 -7.46
CA TRP A 145 4.00 31.57 -8.38
C TRP A 145 3.04 31.57 -9.58
N ALA A 146 1.81 32.06 -9.40
CA ALA A 146 0.87 32.28 -10.51
C ALA A 146 1.37 33.38 -11.46
N THR A 147 2.00 34.44 -10.93
CA THR A 147 2.56 35.54 -11.73
C THR A 147 3.76 35.16 -12.59
N ALA A 148 4.51 34.10 -12.26
CA ALA A 148 5.72 33.69 -12.97
C ALA A 148 5.45 33.02 -14.35
N THR A 149 4.21 32.64 -14.65
CA THR A 149 3.87 31.88 -15.89
C THR A 149 3.13 32.70 -16.94
N GLY A 150 2.70 33.93 -16.62
CA GLY A 150 1.92 34.79 -17.52
C GLY A 150 0.51 34.28 -17.84
N LEU A 151 0.06 33.20 -17.20
CA LEU A 151 -1.32 32.72 -17.23
C LEU A 151 -2.10 33.49 -16.17
N GLY A 152 -2.96 34.44 -16.56
CA GLY A 152 -3.90 35.09 -15.64
C GLY A 152 -4.97 34.10 -15.16
N LEU A 153 -4.59 33.18 -14.27
CA LEU A 153 -5.50 32.25 -13.62
C LEU A 153 -6.32 33.01 -12.58
N PRO A 154 -7.65 32.85 -12.54
CA PRO A 154 -8.46 33.39 -11.45
C PRO A 154 -7.99 32.81 -10.12
N ASP A 155 -7.92 33.64 -9.07
CA ASP A 155 -7.42 33.23 -7.74
C ASP A 155 -8.17 32.00 -7.19
N THR A 156 -9.45 31.86 -7.56
CA THR A 156 -10.26 30.68 -7.24
C THR A 156 -9.69 29.39 -7.84
N LEU A 157 -9.20 29.41 -9.08
CA LEU A 157 -8.62 28.24 -9.74
C LEU A 157 -7.27 27.86 -9.12
N VAL A 158 -6.46 28.86 -8.78
CA VAL A 158 -5.18 28.63 -8.06
C VAL A 158 -5.45 28.02 -6.69
N ALA A 159 -6.41 28.55 -5.93
CA ALA A 159 -6.80 28.01 -4.64
C ALA A 159 -7.33 26.57 -4.74
N MET A 160 -8.12 26.25 -5.77
CA MET A 160 -8.65 24.89 -5.99
C MET A 160 -7.56 23.91 -6.43
N LEU A 161 -6.66 24.32 -7.32
CA LEU A 161 -5.51 23.53 -7.71
C LEU A 161 -4.57 23.30 -6.52
N MET A 162 -4.36 24.31 -5.66
CA MET A 162 -3.60 24.16 -4.42
C MET A 162 -4.29 23.28 -3.39
N TYR A 163 -5.62 23.34 -3.27
CA TYR A 163 -6.37 22.44 -2.39
C TYR A 163 -6.26 20.99 -2.87
N TYR A 164 -6.39 20.77 -4.18
CA TYR A 164 -6.30 19.45 -4.80
C TYR A 164 -4.87 18.88 -4.79
N LEU A 165 -3.89 19.69 -5.20
CA LEU A 165 -2.46 19.32 -5.26
C LEU A 165 -1.79 19.35 -3.88
N GLY A 166 -2.20 20.23 -2.97
CA GLY A 166 -1.74 20.26 -1.58
C GLY A 166 -2.13 19.00 -0.81
N SER A 167 -3.30 18.42 -1.13
CA SER A 167 -3.70 17.08 -0.64
C SER A 167 -2.81 15.94 -1.15
N LEU A 168 -2.06 16.17 -2.24
CA LEU A 168 -1.15 15.21 -2.86
C LEU A 168 0.31 15.36 -2.37
N VAL A 169 0.68 16.49 -1.75
CA VAL A 169 2.09 16.89 -1.56
C VAL A 169 2.54 16.99 -0.08
N THR A 170 1.65 17.09 0.90
CA THR A 170 2.06 17.21 2.33
C THR A 170 1.66 15.99 3.16
N PRO A 171 2.63 15.18 3.65
CA PRO A 171 2.34 14.02 4.50
C PRO A 171 1.92 14.39 5.94
N ASP A 172 2.29 15.59 6.42
CA ASP A 172 2.22 15.96 7.85
C ASP A 172 0.97 16.77 8.26
N HIS A 173 0.13 17.21 7.33
CA HIS A 173 -1.12 17.91 7.65
C HIS A 173 -2.29 16.93 7.63
N GLU A 174 -2.41 16.12 8.69
CA GLU A 174 -3.64 15.42 9.07
C GLU A 174 -4.73 16.41 9.53
N MET A 175 -5.13 17.32 8.63
CA MET A 175 -6.38 18.05 8.74
C MET A 175 -7.31 17.62 7.59
N ARG A 176 -7.91 16.44 7.80
CA ARG A 176 -9.33 16.12 7.56
C ARG A 176 -9.97 16.64 6.26
N ILE A 177 -9.46 16.27 5.10
CA ILE A 177 -10.29 16.35 3.88
C ILE A 177 -11.07 15.04 3.78
N THR A 178 -12.39 15.11 3.97
CA THR A 178 -13.28 13.96 3.76
C THR A 178 -13.37 13.63 2.26
N PRO A 179 -13.62 12.36 1.87
CA PRO A 179 -13.83 12.01 0.47
C PRO A 179 -14.93 12.81 -0.21
N ARG A 180 -15.97 13.19 0.53
CA ARG A 180 -17.04 14.06 0.04
C ARG A 180 -16.52 15.46 -0.29
N GLU A 181 -15.70 16.06 0.57
CA GLU A 181 -15.08 17.37 0.31
C GLU A 181 -14.08 17.28 -0.85
N ARG A 182 -13.30 16.19 -0.93
CA ARG A 182 -12.41 15.92 -2.07
C ARG A 182 -13.17 15.85 -3.38
N ASP A 183 -14.22 15.01 -3.43
CA ASP A 183 -15.04 14.83 -4.63
C ASP A 183 -15.77 16.14 -4.99
N GLN A 184 -16.25 16.91 -4.00
CA GLN A 184 -16.87 18.21 -4.24
C GLN A 184 -15.86 19.21 -4.82
N ALA A 185 -14.65 19.30 -4.26
CA ALA A 185 -13.59 20.15 -4.79
C ALA A 185 -13.16 19.73 -6.20
N TYR A 186 -13.09 18.42 -6.46
CA TYR A 186 -12.84 17.88 -7.79
C TYR A 186 -13.92 18.32 -8.79
N HIS A 187 -15.20 18.12 -8.44
CA HIS A 187 -16.32 18.49 -9.31
C HIS A 187 -16.35 20.00 -9.59
N GLN A 188 -16.09 20.82 -8.58
CA GLN A 188 -15.95 22.26 -8.76
C GLN A 188 -14.77 22.58 -9.68
N LEU A 189 -13.61 21.91 -9.52
CA LEU A 189 -12.42 22.13 -10.34
C LEU A 189 -12.69 21.80 -11.79
N VAL A 190 -13.27 20.63 -12.07
CA VAL A 190 -13.65 20.22 -13.42
C VAL A 190 -14.70 21.15 -14.01
N GLY A 191 -15.72 21.54 -13.24
CA GLY A 191 -16.74 22.49 -13.69
C GLY A 191 -16.15 23.84 -14.06
N PHE A 192 -15.24 24.36 -13.22
CA PHE A 192 -14.50 25.58 -13.49
C PHE A 192 -13.63 25.45 -14.73
N LEU A 193 -12.83 24.37 -14.84
CA LEU A 193 -11.96 24.12 -15.98
C LEU A 193 -12.75 23.98 -17.28
N ARG A 194 -13.93 23.33 -17.27
CA ARG A 194 -14.82 23.24 -18.44
C ARG A 194 -15.34 24.62 -18.82
N SER A 195 -15.90 25.37 -17.88
CA SER A 195 -16.39 26.74 -18.11
C SER A 195 -15.27 27.65 -18.64
N TRP A 196 -14.08 27.51 -18.09
CA TRP A 196 -12.91 28.33 -18.41
C TRP A 196 -12.29 27.92 -19.76
N ALA A 197 -12.26 26.63 -20.10
CA ALA A 197 -11.81 26.11 -21.39
C ALA A 197 -12.71 26.58 -22.55
N HIS A 198 -14.03 26.68 -22.33
CA HIS A 198 -14.94 27.26 -23.33
C HIS A 198 -14.66 28.74 -23.62
N THR A 199 -14.00 29.45 -22.70
CA THR A 199 -13.65 30.87 -22.85
C THR A 199 -12.23 31.14 -23.39
N MET A 200 -11.40 30.12 -23.61
CA MET A 200 -10.00 30.28 -24.03
C MET A 200 -9.64 29.67 -25.38
N GLY A 201 -8.63 30.26 -26.04
CA GLY A 201 -7.97 29.65 -27.19
C GLY A 201 -7.08 28.47 -26.80
N ARG A 202 -7.05 27.41 -27.63
CA ARG A 202 -6.32 26.13 -27.47
C ARG A 202 -4.91 26.23 -26.87
N ARG A 203 -4.18 27.30 -27.15
CA ARG A 203 -2.81 27.56 -26.67
C ARG A 203 -2.69 27.75 -25.15
N ASN A 204 -3.71 28.31 -24.51
CA ASN A 204 -3.68 28.56 -23.06
C ASN A 204 -4.09 27.32 -22.26
N VAL A 205 -4.97 26.49 -22.81
CA VAL A 205 -5.33 25.17 -22.27
C VAL A 205 -4.10 24.26 -22.21
N LEU A 206 -3.32 24.20 -23.30
CA LEU A 206 -2.07 23.43 -23.34
C LEU A 206 -1.04 23.93 -22.33
N ARG A 207 -0.94 25.24 -22.09
CA ARG A 207 -0.04 25.81 -21.08
C ARG A 207 -0.48 25.49 -19.65
N LEU A 208 -1.78 25.47 -19.37
CA LEU A 208 -2.31 25.05 -18.07
C LEU A 208 -2.05 23.55 -17.82
N LEU A 209 -2.24 22.70 -18.82
CA LEU A 209 -1.95 21.26 -18.71
C LEU A 209 -0.46 21.00 -18.50
N VAL A 210 0.42 21.73 -19.19
CA VAL A 210 1.87 21.69 -18.95
C VAL A 210 2.23 22.19 -17.54
N TRP A 211 1.54 23.21 -17.02
CA TRP A 211 1.71 23.69 -15.64
C TRP A 211 1.23 22.66 -14.61
N ALA A 212 0.05 22.06 -14.81
CA ALA A 212 -0.46 21.00 -13.95
C ALA A 212 0.46 19.76 -13.97
N ALA A 213 1.01 19.42 -15.15
CA ALA A 213 2.00 18.35 -15.31
C ALA A 213 3.35 18.68 -14.64
N THR A 214 3.77 19.95 -14.62
CA THR A 214 4.99 20.39 -13.90
C THR A 214 4.77 20.52 -12.39
N ALA A 215 3.57 20.90 -11.95
CA ALA A 215 3.20 20.81 -10.53
C ALA A 215 3.09 19.34 -10.07
N ALA A 216 2.67 18.44 -10.96
CA ALA A 216 2.63 16.99 -10.73
C ALA A 216 3.99 16.28 -10.95
N SER A 217 5.05 16.96 -11.41
CA SER A 217 6.41 16.40 -11.48
C SER A 217 7.12 16.24 -10.12
N VAL A 218 6.37 16.35 -9.02
CA VAL A 218 6.73 15.78 -7.71
C VAL A 218 6.49 14.25 -7.66
N PHE A 219 5.79 13.68 -8.66
CA PHE A 219 5.66 12.23 -8.85
C PHE A 219 6.88 11.63 -9.60
N PRO A 220 7.29 10.39 -9.29
CA PRO A 220 8.45 9.75 -9.91
C PRO A 220 8.32 9.65 -11.44
N ALA A 221 9.47 9.78 -12.11
CA ALA A 221 9.67 10.03 -13.53
C ALA A 221 9.23 8.92 -14.52
N THR A 222 8.27 8.05 -14.18
CA THR A 222 7.80 6.94 -15.03
C THR A 222 6.65 7.31 -15.96
N LEU A 223 6.02 8.48 -15.79
CA LEU A 223 4.83 8.90 -16.54
C LEU A 223 5.12 9.71 -17.82
N GLY A 224 6.37 9.88 -18.27
CA GLY A 224 6.71 10.77 -19.39
C GLY A 224 5.89 10.52 -20.67
N ASP A 225 5.81 9.26 -21.11
CA ASP A 225 5.00 8.83 -22.27
C ASP A 225 3.48 8.83 -21.96
N GLU A 226 3.12 8.62 -20.69
CA GLU A 226 1.73 8.60 -20.21
C GLU A 226 1.12 10.01 -20.16
N TYR A 227 1.94 11.04 -19.88
CA TYR A 227 1.56 12.45 -19.93
C TYR A 227 1.32 12.93 -21.36
N GLU A 228 2.13 12.52 -22.35
CA GLU A 228 1.87 12.84 -23.76
C GLU A 228 0.57 12.21 -24.26
N ARG A 229 0.24 10.99 -23.81
CA ARG A 229 -1.07 10.36 -24.08
C ARG A 229 -2.23 11.09 -23.41
N LEU A 230 -2.14 11.46 -22.12
CA LEU A 230 -3.20 12.24 -21.45
C LEU A 230 -3.42 13.62 -22.08
N VAL A 231 -2.34 14.32 -22.45
CA VAL A 231 -2.43 15.63 -23.11
C VAL A 231 -2.98 15.49 -24.55
N SER A 232 -2.71 14.39 -25.25
CA SER A 232 -3.32 14.12 -26.56
C SER A 232 -4.79 13.70 -26.47
N VAL A 233 -5.20 13.02 -25.40
CA VAL A 233 -6.61 12.67 -25.11
C VAL A 233 -7.44 13.88 -24.72
N ILE A 234 -6.85 14.82 -23.97
CA ILE A 234 -7.53 16.06 -23.55
C ILE A 234 -7.45 17.13 -24.66
N GLY A 235 -6.37 17.13 -25.47
CA GLY A 235 -6.07 18.14 -26.49
C GLY A 235 -6.49 17.80 -27.92
N GLY A 236 -6.97 16.58 -28.16
CA GLY A 236 -7.48 16.08 -29.43
C GLY A 236 -8.68 15.19 -29.19
N SER A 237 -9.63 15.16 -30.12
CA SER A 237 -10.80 14.28 -30.08
C SER A 237 -10.46 12.78 -30.20
N SER A 238 -9.63 12.22 -29.31
CA SER A 238 -9.52 10.77 -29.17
C SER A 238 -10.60 10.33 -28.19
N ARG A 239 -11.66 9.76 -28.74
CA ARG A 239 -12.70 9.05 -28.00
C ARG A 239 -12.05 8.04 -27.06
N VAL A 240 -12.58 7.92 -25.84
CA VAL A 240 -12.29 6.80 -24.95
C VAL A 240 -12.44 5.51 -25.74
N ASP A 241 -11.40 4.69 -25.77
CA ASP A 241 -11.37 3.39 -26.44
C ASP A 241 -11.07 2.25 -25.47
N ALA A 242 -11.15 1.01 -25.95
CA ALA A 242 -10.93 -0.17 -25.12
C ALA A 242 -9.50 -0.24 -24.54
N GLN A 243 -8.51 0.29 -25.26
CA GLN A 243 -7.12 0.30 -24.83
C GLN A 243 -6.90 1.27 -23.65
N THR A 244 -7.59 2.41 -23.66
CA THR A 244 -7.59 3.36 -22.54
C THR A 244 -8.11 2.69 -21.26
N ILE A 245 -9.21 1.94 -21.37
CA ILE A 245 -9.80 1.23 -20.22
C ILE A 245 -8.85 0.13 -19.72
N GLU A 246 -8.29 -0.67 -20.63
CA GLU A 246 -7.33 -1.72 -20.30
C GLU A 246 -6.08 -1.18 -19.58
N HIS A 247 -5.60 -0.01 -19.99
CA HIS A 247 -4.47 0.64 -19.33
C HIS A 247 -4.80 1.06 -17.88
N ILE A 248 -5.97 1.66 -17.65
CA ILE A 248 -6.43 2.01 -16.30
C ILE A 248 -6.56 0.74 -15.43
N GLU A 249 -7.15 -0.33 -15.98
CA GLU A 249 -7.27 -1.62 -15.31
C GLU A 249 -5.91 -2.20 -14.94
N ALA A 250 -4.91 -2.11 -15.84
CA ALA A 250 -3.55 -2.56 -15.59
C ALA A 250 -2.87 -1.76 -14.47
N ILE A 251 -3.03 -0.43 -14.43
CA ILE A 251 -2.48 0.41 -13.35
C ILE A 251 -3.11 0.02 -12.01
N LEU A 252 -4.43 -0.13 -11.95
CA LEU A 252 -5.12 -0.56 -10.72
C LEU A 252 -4.68 -1.96 -10.29
N TRP A 253 -4.43 -2.87 -11.23
CA TRP A 253 -3.86 -4.18 -10.94
C TRP A 253 -2.44 -4.08 -10.36
N HIS A 254 -1.58 -3.24 -10.94
CA HIS A 254 -0.23 -3.00 -10.41
C HIS A 254 -0.26 -2.36 -9.02
N CYS A 255 -1.15 -1.40 -8.78
CA CYS A 255 -1.35 -0.78 -7.47
C CYS A 255 -1.67 -1.83 -6.39
N ARG A 256 -2.57 -2.78 -6.69
CA ARG A 256 -2.88 -3.90 -5.78
C ARG A 256 -1.64 -4.74 -5.43
N ARG A 257 -0.78 -5.03 -6.42
CA ARG A 257 0.42 -5.86 -6.22
C ARG A 257 1.55 -5.11 -5.53
N GLN A 258 1.73 -3.83 -5.83
CA GLN A 258 2.81 -2.99 -5.31
C GLN A 258 2.55 -2.47 -3.90
N LYS A 259 1.34 -2.67 -3.33
CA LYS A 259 1.02 -2.34 -1.94
C LYS A 259 2.09 -2.81 -0.95
N ARG A 260 2.65 -4.01 -1.17
CA ARG A 260 3.71 -4.56 -0.34
C ARG A 260 4.97 -3.68 -0.27
N ALA A 261 5.33 -3.01 -1.37
CA ALA A 261 6.56 -2.22 -1.47
C ALA A 261 6.37 -0.75 -1.07
N LEU A 262 5.19 -0.19 -1.35
CA LEU A 262 4.93 1.25 -1.20
C LEU A 262 4.13 1.61 0.06
N GLY A 263 3.47 0.62 0.69
CA GLY A 263 2.54 0.84 1.80
C GLY A 263 1.17 1.39 1.35
N PRO A 264 0.14 1.29 2.21
CA PRO A 264 -1.23 1.62 1.84
C PRO A 264 -1.46 3.10 1.49
N GLN A 265 -0.78 4.03 2.17
CA GLN A 265 -0.95 5.47 1.93
C GLN A 265 -0.48 5.89 0.54
N ALA A 266 0.72 5.46 0.12
CA ALA A 266 1.25 5.80 -1.18
C ALA A 266 0.40 5.22 -2.32
N VAL A 267 -0.08 3.98 -2.15
CA VAL A 267 -0.99 3.36 -3.13
C VAL A 267 -2.34 4.07 -3.17
N LEU A 268 -2.87 4.52 -2.04
CA LEU A 268 -4.14 5.26 -1.99
C LEU A 268 -4.09 6.52 -2.86
N THR A 269 -3.01 7.27 -2.79
CA THR A 269 -2.80 8.47 -3.62
C THR A 269 -2.92 8.15 -5.11
N THR A 270 -2.24 7.09 -5.58
CA THR A 270 -2.29 6.67 -6.99
C THR A 270 -3.67 6.16 -7.39
N VAL A 271 -4.31 5.34 -6.55
CA VAL A 271 -5.66 4.81 -6.82
C VAL A 271 -6.68 5.93 -6.91
N LEU A 272 -6.61 6.94 -6.03
CA LEU A 272 -7.49 8.11 -6.09
C LEU A 272 -7.25 8.93 -7.36
N ALA A 273 -6.00 9.13 -7.78
CA ALA A 273 -5.70 9.81 -9.05
C ALA A 273 -6.29 9.04 -10.25
N GLN A 274 -6.14 7.71 -10.30
CA GLN A 274 -6.72 6.89 -11.35
C GLN A 274 -8.25 6.90 -11.33
N ARG A 275 -8.87 6.88 -10.13
CA ARG A 275 -10.31 7.02 -9.97
C ARG A 275 -10.80 8.35 -10.52
N ASP A 276 -10.14 9.44 -10.16
CA ASP A 276 -10.49 10.81 -10.60
C ASP A 276 -10.34 10.95 -12.12
N LEU A 277 -9.29 10.38 -12.71
CA LEU A 277 -9.11 10.32 -14.15
C LEU A 277 -10.24 9.52 -14.82
N THR A 278 -10.52 8.32 -14.32
CA THR A 278 -11.58 7.45 -14.85
C THR A 278 -12.93 8.16 -14.82
N ARG A 279 -13.26 8.82 -13.70
CA ARG A 279 -14.47 9.62 -13.52
C ARG A 279 -14.57 10.77 -14.53
N LEU A 280 -13.45 11.41 -14.88
CA LEU A 280 -13.43 12.47 -15.90
C LEU A 280 -13.85 11.95 -17.28
N LEU A 281 -13.48 10.71 -17.58
CA LEU A 281 -13.66 10.08 -18.89
C LEU A 281 -15.05 9.45 -19.08
N VAL A 282 -15.77 9.12 -17.99
CA VAL A 282 -17.11 8.48 -18.07
C VAL A 282 -18.10 9.26 -18.96
N PRO A 283 -18.25 10.60 -18.86
CA PRO A 283 -19.25 11.34 -19.64
C PRO A 283 -19.01 11.27 -21.15
N ASP A 284 -17.76 11.17 -21.58
CA ASP A 284 -17.34 11.15 -22.98
C ASP A 284 -17.10 9.71 -23.50
N CYS A 285 -17.39 8.71 -22.66
CA CYS A 285 -17.24 7.29 -22.99
C CYS A 285 -18.32 6.83 -23.98
N PRO A 286 -17.97 6.14 -25.08
CA PRO A 286 -18.93 5.50 -25.97
C PRO A 286 -19.92 4.60 -25.22
N ALA A 287 -21.17 4.54 -25.68
CA ALA A 287 -22.26 3.83 -24.99
C ALA A 287 -21.97 2.33 -24.79
N ASP A 288 -21.27 1.69 -25.74
CA ASP A 288 -20.84 0.30 -25.70
C ASP A 288 -19.72 0.04 -24.69
N LEU A 289 -18.86 1.03 -24.42
CA LEU A 289 -17.76 0.93 -23.46
C LEU A 289 -18.11 1.45 -22.06
N ARG A 290 -19.21 2.20 -21.93
CA ARG A 290 -19.64 2.83 -20.67
C ARG A 290 -19.81 1.83 -19.52
N PRO A 291 -20.45 0.65 -19.67
CA PRO A 291 -20.56 -0.32 -18.57
C PRO A 291 -19.20 -0.84 -18.07
N ARG A 292 -18.24 -1.05 -18.99
CA ARG A 292 -16.88 -1.46 -18.62
C ARG A 292 -16.17 -0.34 -17.86
N MET A 293 -16.24 0.90 -18.36
CA MET A 293 -15.65 2.06 -17.69
C MET A 293 -16.23 2.30 -16.29
N LEU A 294 -17.55 2.16 -16.13
CA LEU A 294 -18.22 2.25 -14.82
C LEU A 294 -17.77 1.12 -13.89
N SER A 295 -17.58 -0.10 -14.41
CA SER A 295 -17.01 -1.22 -13.65
C SER A 295 -15.57 -0.91 -13.20
N THR A 296 -14.73 -0.33 -14.08
CA THR A 296 -13.37 0.10 -13.74
C THR A 296 -13.37 1.18 -12.66
N LEU A 297 -14.26 2.16 -12.75
CA LEU A 297 -14.40 3.22 -11.74
C LEU A 297 -14.91 2.66 -10.39
N SER A 298 -15.83 1.71 -10.43
CA SER A 298 -16.30 0.98 -9.25
C SER A 298 -15.15 0.24 -8.57
N GLU A 299 -14.33 -0.47 -9.35
CA GLU A 299 -13.17 -1.19 -8.83
C GLU A 299 -12.11 -0.25 -8.25
N ALA A 300 -11.84 0.89 -8.89
CA ALA A 300 -10.97 1.93 -8.34
C ALA A 300 -11.49 2.48 -7.00
N SER A 301 -12.80 2.75 -6.92
CA SER A 301 -13.45 3.23 -5.69
C SER A 301 -13.40 2.16 -4.59
N ARG A 302 -13.67 0.90 -4.92
CA ARG A 302 -13.55 -0.22 -3.97
C ARG A 302 -12.11 -0.37 -3.45
N GLN A 303 -11.10 -0.20 -4.31
CA GLN A 303 -9.71 -0.23 -3.88
C GLN A 303 -9.35 0.95 -2.97
N ALA A 304 -9.82 2.16 -3.28
CA ALA A 304 -9.68 3.32 -2.40
C ALA A 304 -10.30 3.04 -1.03
N GLY A 305 -11.50 2.47 -0.99
CA GLY A 305 -12.15 2.09 0.25
C GLY A 305 -11.37 1.04 1.05
N TRP A 306 -10.78 0.04 0.40
CA TRP A 306 -9.94 -0.97 1.05
C TRP A 306 -8.65 -0.40 1.64
N LEU A 307 -8.01 0.53 0.93
CA LEU A 307 -6.81 1.19 1.42
C LEU A 307 -7.13 2.13 2.60
N SER A 308 -8.23 2.88 2.52
CA SER A 308 -8.75 3.66 3.65
C SER A 308 -9.08 2.78 4.84
N PHE A 309 -9.65 1.58 4.63
CA PHE A 309 -9.90 0.61 5.68
C PHE A 309 -8.61 0.13 6.35
N ASP A 310 -7.56 -0.18 5.57
CA ASP A 310 -6.25 -0.55 6.12
C ASP A 310 -5.60 0.58 6.94
N LEU A 311 -5.88 1.83 6.58
CA LEU A 311 -5.44 3.05 7.26
C LEU A 311 -6.36 3.47 8.42
N LYS A 312 -7.35 2.64 8.80
CA LYS A 312 -8.36 2.94 9.84
C LYS A 312 -9.19 4.21 9.57
N GLN A 313 -9.24 4.69 8.33
CA GLN A 313 -10.11 5.78 7.89
C GLN A 313 -11.49 5.23 7.52
N PHE A 314 -12.24 4.74 8.52
CA PHE A 314 -13.45 3.95 8.25
C PHE A 314 -14.56 4.74 7.56
N ASP A 315 -14.74 6.02 7.91
CA ASP A 315 -15.72 6.89 7.23
C ASP A 315 -15.37 7.07 5.75
N HIS A 316 -14.07 7.07 5.42
CA HIS A 316 -13.62 7.15 4.04
C HIS A 316 -13.87 5.83 3.30
N ALA A 317 -13.62 4.71 3.97
CA ALA A 317 -13.90 3.39 3.44
C ALA A 317 -15.38 3.22 3.11
N GLU A 318 -16.28 3.59 4.03
CA GLU A 318 -17.73 3.55 3.84
C GLU A 318 -18.16 4.40 2.63
N TYR A 319 -17.66 5.64 2.53
CA TYR A 319 -17.95 6.51 1.38
C TYR A 319 -17.57 5.87 0.04
N TYR A 320 -16.33 5.38 -0.08
CA TYR A 320 -15.84 4.83 -1.34
C TYR A 320 -16.49 3.48 -1.67
N TYR A 321 -16.90 2.69 -0.68
CA TYR A 321 -17.67 1.47 -0.92
C TYR A 321 -19.09 1.75 -1.39
N GLU A 322 -19.76 2.78 -0.86
CA GLU A 322 -21.08 3.20 -1.35
C GLU A 322 -21.02 3.73 -2.79
N ASP A 323 -19.98 4.50 -3.12
CA ASP A 323 -19.73 4.96 -4.49
C ASP A 323 -19.48 3.75 -5.43
N ALA A 324 -18.62 2.81 -5.02
CA ALA A 324 -18.38 1.58 -5.77
C ALA A 324 -19.67 0.77 -5.98
N ARG A 325 -20.50 0.63 -4.95
CA ARG A 325 -21.78 -0.10 -5.02
C ARG A 325 -22.72 0.55 -6.04
N THR A 326 -22.83 1.87 -5.99
CA THR A 326 -23.67 2.65 -6.92
C THR A 326 -23.19 2.48 -8.36
N LEU A 327 -21.89 2.58 -8.59
CA LEU A 327 -21.27 2.42 -9.90
C LEU A 327 -21.39 1.00 -10.46
N ALA A 328 -21.23 -0.03 -9.62
CA ALA A 328 -21.44 -1.42 -10.01
C ALA A 328 -22.89 -1.68 -10.45
N HIS A 329 -23.86 -1.05 -9.77
CA HIS A 329 -25.28 -1.12 -10.17
C HIS A 329 -25.54 -0.37 -11.48
N GLU A 330 -24.98 0.83 -11.68
CA GLU A 330 -25.12 1.56 -12.96
C GLU A 330 -24.46 0.80 -14.12
N ALA A 331 -23.37 0.07 -13.84
CA ALA A 331 -22.71 -0.81 -14.80
C ALA A 331 -23.45 -2.13 -15.08
N GLU A 332 -24.54 -2.42 -14.34
CA GLU A 332 -25.23 -3.72 -14.32
C GLU A 332 -24.30 -4.92 -14.03
N ASN A 333 -23.17 -4.66 -13.35
CA ASN A 333 -22.17 -5.66 -13.06
C ASN A 333 -22.48 -6.39 -11.75
N THR A 334 -23.23 -7.48 -11.87
CA THR A 334 -23.75 -8.25 -10.72
C THR A 334 -22.62 -8.85 -9.85
N GLY A 335 -21.57 -9.38 -10.47
CA GLY A 335 -20.43 -9.97 -9.75
C GLY A 335 -19.66 -8.91 -8.94
N LEU A 336 -19.40 -7.74 -9.55
CA LEU A 336 -18.72 -6.65 -8.86
C LEU A 336 -19.59 -6.09 -7.71
N GLY A 337 -20.89 -5.93 -7.93
CA GLY A 337 -21.82 -5.51 -6.88
C GLY A 337 -21.83 -6.46 -5.67
N ALA A 338 -21.84 -7.77 -5.92
CA ALA A 338 -21.71 -8.77 -4.86
C ALA A 338 -20.38 -8.66 -4.12
N PHE A 339 -19.27 -8.45 -4.84
CA PHE A 339 -17.95 -8.30 -4.22
C PHE A 339 -17.82 -7.01 -3.38
N VAL A 340 -18.42 -5.90 -3.82
CA VAL A 340 -18.48 -4.67 -3.02
C VAL A 340 -19.24 -4.90 -1.71
N LEU A 341 -20.37 -5.61 -1.76
CA LEU A 341 -21.12 -5.97 -0.54
C LEU A 341 -20.30 -6.85 0.42
N CYS A 342 -19.42 -7.74 -0.09
CA CYS A 342 -18.50 -8.49 0.75
C CYS A 342 -17.55 -7.59 1.56
N VAL A 343 -16.98 -6.56 0.95
CA VAL A 343 -16.05 -5.65 1.66
C VAL A 343 -16.78 -4.70 2.60
N MET A 344 -18.02 -4.30 2.27
CA MET A 344 -18.89 -3.56 3.19
C MET A 344 -19.25 -4.38 4.44
N SER A 345 -19.56 -5.66 4.26
CA SER A 345 -19.83 -6.57 5.38
C SER A 345 -18.62 -6.73 6.30
N GLN A 346 -17.41 -6.86 5.74
CA GLN A 346 -16.17 -6.91 6.50
C GLN A 346 -15.92 -5.63 7.30
N LEU A 347 -16.13 -4.45 6.68
CA LEU A 347 -16.00 -3.17 7.36
C LEU A 347 -16.98 -3.05 8.53
N ALA A 348 -18.26 -3.33 8.30
CA ALA A 348 -19.29 -3.27 9.34
C ALA A 348 -18.99 -4.22 10.51
N THR A 349 -18.57 -5.45 10.20
CA THR A 349 -18.17 -6.43 11.22
C THR A 349 -16.96 -5.96 12.01
N TRP A 350 -15.95 -5.38 11.35
CA TRP A 350 -14.77 -4.82 12.01
C TRP A 350 -15.11 -3.66 12.96
N GLN A 351 -16.05 -2.80 12.57
CA GLN A 351 -16.54 -1.69 13.38
C GLN A 351 -17.45 -2.12 14.55
N GLY A 352 -17.63 -3.42 14.80
CA GLY A 352 -18.50 -3.91 15.86
C GLY A 352 -20.00 -3.77 15.53
N LYS A 353 -20.36 -3.70 14.24
CA LYS A 353 -21.74 -3.68 13.74
C LYS A 353 -22.07 -4.98 12.98
N PRO A 354 -21.98 -6.16 13.62
CA PRO A 354 -22.04 -7.44 12.91
C PRO A 354 -23.39 -7.70 12.23
N ARG A 355 -24.51 -7.17 12.75
CA ARG A 355 -25.82 -7.30 12.11
C ARG A 355 -25.91 -6.58 10.76
N ILE A 356 -25.34 -5.39 10.65
CA ILE A 356 -25.19 -4.69 9.36
C ILE A 356 -24.26 -5.50 8.45
N GLY A 357 -23.23 -6.12 9.02
CA GLY A 357 -22.38 -7.08 8.33
C GLY A 357 -23.17 -8.25 7.72
N ILE A 358 -24.08 -8.85 8.50
CA ILE A 358 -24.96 -9.94 8.05
C ILE A 358 -25.84 -9.48 6.89
N ASP A 359 -26.48 -8.30 7.01
CA ASP A 359 -27.34 -7.76 5.95
C ASP A 359 -26.60 -7.64 4.61
N HIS A 360 -25.38 -7.08 4.63
CA HIS A 360 -24.53 -6.99 3.44
C HIS A 360 -24.12 -8.37 2.92
N ALA A 361 -23.73 -9.31 3.79
CA ALA A 361 -23.29 -10.64 3.37
C ALA A 361 -24.41 -11.48 2.75
N VAL A 362 -25.63 -11.41 3.30
CA VAL A 362 -26.81 -12.08 2.76
C VAL A 362 -27.16 -11.52 1.39
N ALA A 363 -27.15 -10.20 1.23
CA ALA A 363 -27.35 -9.57 -0.07
C ALA A 363 -26.26 -10.02 -1.06
N ALA A 364 -24.99 -10.00 -0.64
CA ALA A 364 -23.86 -10.41 -1.46
C ALA A 364 -24.02 -11.87 -1.97
N GLY A 365 -24.42 -12.80 -1.12
CA GLY A 365 -24.64 -14.21 -1.49
C GLY A 365 -25.75 -14.39 -2.54
N GLN A 366 -26.81 -13.58 -2.48
CA GLN A 366 -27.86 -13.60 -3.50
C GLN A 366 -27.34 -13.13 -4.86
N TRP A 367 -26.60 -12.01 -4.89
CA TRP A 367 -26.03 -11.47 -6.12
C TRP A 367 -24.94 -12.37 -6.70
N ALA A 368 -24.06 -12.94 -5.88
CA ALA A 368 -23.03 -13.88 -6.32
C ALA A 368 -23.63 -15.15 -6.94
N SER A 369 -24.74 -15.65 -6.38
CA SER A 369 -25.47 -16.79 -6.95
C SER A 369 -26.05 -16.49 -8.34
N ARG A 370 -26.49 -15.24 -8.60
CA ARG A 370 -26.96 -14.80 -9.92
C ARG A 370 -25.81 -14.60 -10.91
N ALA A 371 -24.63 -14.22 -10.44
CA ALA A 371 -23.44 -14.08 -11.28
C ALA A 371 -22.88 -15.42 -11.76
N GLY A 372 -23.21 -16.53 -11.10
CA GLY A 372 -22.67 -17.86 -11.42
C GLY A 372 -21.23 -18.09 -10.98
N ASP A 373 -20.62 -17.15 -10.25
CA ASP A 373 -19.23 -17.22 -9.79
C ASP A 373 -19.14 -17.98 -8.46
N MET A 374 -18.70 -19.25 -8.51
CA MET A 374 -18.61 -20.11 -7.33
C MET A 374 -17.55 -19.65 -6.32
N ARG A 375 -16.43 -19.07 -6.78
CA ARG A 375 -15.39 -18.55 -5.89
C ARG A 375 -15.89 -17.32 -5.13
N LEU A 376 -16.60 -16.44 -5.82
CA LEU A 376 -17.26 -15.31 -5.18
C LEU A 376 -18.36 -15.78 -4.20
N ARG A 377 -19.14 -16.81 -4.54
CA ARG A 377 -20.10 -17.40 -3.59
C ARG A 377 -19.40 -17.93 -2.33
N ALA A 378 -18.26 -18.60 -2.47
CA ALA A 378 -17.46 -19.03 -1.33
C ALA A 378 -17.05 -17.84 -0.45
N ASN A 379 -16.55 -16.76 -1.05
CA ASN A 379 -16.19 -15.54 -0.32
C ASN A 379 -17.37 -14.87 0.37
N THR A 380 -18.56 -14.82 -0.25
CA THR A 380 -19.76 -14.28 0.41
C THR A 380 -20.14 -15.08 1.66
N ALA A 381 -19.99 -16.40 1.60
CA ALA A 381 -20.30 -17.30 2.72
C ALA A 381 -19.26 -17.19 3.85
N ASP A 382 -17.97 -17.05 3.52
CA ASP A 382 -16.92 -16.76 4.52
C ASP A 382 -17.13 -15.41 5.21
N VAL A 383 -17.53 -14.39 4.45
CA VAL A 383 -17.86 -13.06 5.01
C VAL A 383 -19.11 -13.13 5.90
N ALA A 384 -20.13 -13.90 5.51
CA ALA A 384 -21.29 -14.16 6.36
C ALA A 384 -20.88 -14.88 7.65
N ALA A 385 -20.00 -15.89 7.57
CA ALA A 385 -19.51 -16.62 8.72
C ALA A 385 -18.83 -15.71 9.75
N ARG A 386 -17.95 -14.80 9.32
CA ARG A 386 -17.32 -13.82 10.22
C ARG A 386 -18.35 -12.93 10.92
N ALA A 387 -19.35 -12.46 10.17
CA ALA A 387 -20.40 -11.60 10.72
C ALA A 387 -21.28 -12.36 11.73
N TYR A 388 -21.66 -13.61 11.44
CA TYR A 388 -22.38 -14.48 12.37
C TYR A 388 -21.57 -14.80 13.62
N ALA A 389 -20.27 -15.11 13.48
CA ALA A 389 -19.39 -15.35 14.62
C ALA A 389 -19.29 -14.11 15.52
N ALA A 390 -19.16 -12.93 14.92
CA ALA A 390 -19.11 -11.67 15.66
C ALA A 390 -20.44 -11.30 16.35
N ASP A 391 -21.59 -11.74 15.84
CA ASP A 391 -22.90 -11.61 16.51
C ASP A 391 -23.20 -12.75 17.50
N GLY A 392 -22.31 -13.75 17.64
CA GLY A 392 -22.49 -14.91 18.52
C GLY A 392 -23.41 -16.00 17.96
N GLN A 393 -23.78 -15.95 16.68
CA GLN A 393 -24.64 -16.92 16.01
C GLN A 393 -23.84 -18.14 15.54
N ARG A 394 -23.48 -19.01 16.49
CA ARG A 394 -22.61 -20.17 16.25
C ARG A 394 -23.06 -21.08 15.11
N ASP A 395 -24.31 -21.55 15.12
CA ASP A 395 -24.77 -22.53 14.14
C ASP A 395 -24.86 -21.93 12.72
N ALA A 396 -25.29 -20.67 12.61
CA ALA A 396 -25.30 -19.94 11.36
C ALA A 396 -23.88 -19.72 10.81
N CYS A 397 -22.91 -19.42 11.69
CA CYS A 397 -21.51 -19.31 11.33
C CYS A 397 -20.97 -20.63 10.75
N LEU A 398 -21.20 -21.77 11.42
CA LEU A 398 -20.70 -23.06 10.94
C LEU A 398 -21.34 -23.47 9.62
N ALA A 399 -22.66 -23.26 9.47
CA ALA A 399 -23.36 -23.52 8.21
C ALA A 399 -22.82 -22.66 7.05
N ALA A 400 -22.48 -21.40 7.33
CA ALA A 400 -21.88 -20.50 6.35
C ALA A 400 -20.45 -20.95 5.96
N LEU A 401 -19.63 -21.40 6.91
CA LEU A 401 -18.30 -21.96 6.63
C LEU A 401 -18.38 -23.23 5.76
N ASP A 402 -19.33 -24.12 6.02
CA ASP A 402 -19.50 -25.33 5.22
C ASP A 402 -20.04 -25.02 3.81
N THR A 403 -20.88 -23.98 3.70
CA THR A 403 -21.30 -23.43 2.39
C THR A 403 -20.12 -22.87 1.62
N ALA A 404 -19.23 -22.12 2.30
CA ALA A 404 -18.04 -21.56 1.69
C ALA A 404 -17.10 -22.66 1.17
N HIS A 405 -16.83 -23.68 2.00
CA HIS A 405 -16.03 -24.83 1.61
C HIS A 405 -16.60 -25.53 0.36
N THR A 406 -17.89 -25.84 0.37
CA THR A 406 -18.57 -26.50 -0.75
C THR A 406 -18.48 -25.69 -2.04
N ALA A 407 -18.74 -24.38 -1.97
CA ALA A 407 -18.65 -23.50 -3.13
C ALA A 407 -17.22 -23.36 -3.65
N LEU A 408 -16.22 -23.34 -2.75
CA LEU A 408 -14.81 -23.26 -3.11
C LEU A 408 -14.32 -24.53 -3.80
N THR A 409 -14.72 -25.71 -3.31
CA THR A 409 -14.41 -27.00 -3.95
C THR A 409 -15.07 -27.13 -5.32
N ALA A 410 -16.24 -26.50 -5.51
CA ALA A 410 -16.95 -26.48 -6.79
C ALA A 410 -16.43 -25.39 -7.75
N ALA A 411 -15.60 -24.45 -7.28
CA ALA A 411 -15.06 -23.40 -8.11
C ALA A 411 -13.99 -23.96 -9.06
N ASP A 412 -14.07 -23.58 -10.33
CA ASP A 412 -12.99 -23.82 -11.27
C ASP A 412 -11.98 -22.65 -11.25
N ASP A 413 -10.74 -22.92 -11.63
CA ASP A 413 -9.68 -21.90 -11.71
C ASP A 413 -9.71 -21.13 -13.05
N GLN A 414 -10.57 -21.52 -14.00
CA GLN A 414 -10.60 -20.96 -15.34
C GLN A 414 -11.59 -19.79 -15.47
N THR A 415 -12.63 -19.78 -14.63
CA THR A 415 -13.65 -18.75 -14.58
C THR A 415 -13.09 -17.53 -13.86
N PRO A 416 -13.01 -16.36 -14.51
CA PRO A 416 -12.57 -15.13 -13.86
C PRO A 416 -13.46 -14.79 -12.67
N SER A 417 -12.85 -14.46 -11.53
CA SER A 417 -13.56 -14.04 -10.34
C SER A 417 -13.03 -12.71 -9.82
N TYR A 418 -13.92 -11.93 -9.18
CA TYR A 418 -13.51 -10.76 -8.40
C TYR A 418 -12.87 -11.13 -7.06
N SER A 419 -13.07 -12.37 -6.60
CA SER A 419 -12.51 -12.87 -5.35
C SER A 419 -11.29 -13.73 -5.63
N ASP A 420 -10.20 -13.43 -4.91
CA ASP A 420 -9.00 -14.28 -4.91
C ASP A 420 -9.08 -15.41 -3.86
N LEU A 421 -10.25 -15.66 -3.24
CA LEU A 421 -10.39 -16.62 -2.14
C LEU A 421 -9.87 -18.01 -2.56
N ASP A 422 -9.07 -18.62 -1.69
CA ASP A 422 -8.53 -19.97 -1.84
C ASP A 422 -8.64 -20.74 -0.52
N GLU A 423 -8.19 -22.01 -0.54
CA GLU A 423 -8.29 -22.89 0.62
C GLU A 423 -7.52 -22.37 1.83
N ALA A 424 -6.34 -21.78 1.61
CA ALA A 424 -5.53 -21.20 2.66
C ALA A 424 -6.26 -20.07 3.39
N MET A 425 -6.89 -19.17 2.63
CA MET A 425 -7.70 -18.08 3.17
C MET A 425 -8.99 -18.57 3.82
N HIS A 426 -9.69 -19.56 3.24
CA HIS A 426 -10.88 -20.13 3.88
C HIS A 426 -10.55 -20.75 5.24
N LEU A 427 -9.44 -21.49 5.37
CA LEU A 427 -8.99 -22.05 6.64
C LEU A 427 -8.64 -20.97 7.66
N SER A 428 -8.04 -19.85 7.22
CA SER A 428 -7.78 -18.69 8.08
C SER A 428 -9.08 -18.14 8.66
N VAL A 429 -10.10 -17.94 7.81
CA VAL A 429 -11.43 -17.47 8.22
C VAL A 429 -12.11 -18.44 9.18
N ARG A 430 -12.00 -19.74 8.91
CA ARG A 430 -12.54 -20.79 9.79
C ARG A 430 -11.90 -20.69 11.18
N GLY A 431 -10.59 -20.52 11.26
CA GLY A 431 -9.86 -20.27 12.51
C GLY A 431 -10.33 -19.00 13.23
N GLU A 432 -10.41 -17.87 12.52
CA GLU A 432 -10.91 -16.59 13.05
C GLU A 432 -12.32 -16.73 13.65
N CYS A 433 -13.22 -17.42 12.95
CA CYS A 433 -14.59 -17.64 13.42
C CYS A 433 -14.62 -18.46 14.71
N HIS A 434 -13.83 -19.55 14.79
CA HIS A 434 -13.71 -20.34 16.00
C HIS A 434 -13.12 -19.54 17.17
N LEU A 435 -12.17 -18.63 16.90
CA LEU A 435 -11.61 -17.74 17.92
C LEU A 435 -12.69 -16.83 18.51
N LYS A 436 -13.48 -16.18 17.65
CA LYS A 436 -14.59 -15.31 18.08
C LYS A 436 -15.66 -16.07 18.88
N LEU A 437 -15.83 -17.36 18.62
CA LEU A 437 -16.74 -18.25 19.33
C LEU A 437 -16.14 -18.84 20.63
N GLY A 438 -14.88 -18.55 20.96
CA GLY A 438 -14.19 -19.06 22.15
C GLY A 438 -13.72 -20.50 22.05
N GLU A 439 -13.60 -21.06 20.84
CA GLU A 439 -13.22 -22.46 20.59
C GLU A 439 -11.71 -22.58 20.27
N SER A 440 -10.83 -22.29 21.26
CA SER A 440 -9.37 -22.18 21.08
C SER A 440 -8.72 -23.38 20.38
N ASP A 441 -9.07 -24.62 20.74
CA ASP A 441 -8.49 -25.82 20.13
C ASP A 441 -8.74 -25.88 18.62
N ARG A 442 -9.93 -25.46 18.19
CA ARG A 442 -10.30 -25.41 16.77
C ARG A 442 -9.60 -24.26 16.06
N THR A 443 -9.45 -23.11 16.73
CA THR A 443 -8.65 -22.00 16.20
C THR A 443 -7.22 -22.44 15.91
N VAL A 444 -6.57 -23.10 16.89
CA VAL A 444 -5.19 -23.62 16.71
C VAL A 444 -5.12 -24.56 15.51
N PHE A 445 -6.04 -25.52 15.43
CA PHE A 445 -6.08 -26.47 14.33
C PHE A 445 -6.19 -25.77 12.96
N TYR A 446 -7.21 -24.93 12.75
CA TYR A 446 -7.46 -24.32 11.44
C TYR A 446 -6.41 -23.26 11.07
N ALA A 447 -5.94 -22.45 12.04
CA ALA A 447 -4.90 -21.47 11.78
C ALA A 447 -3.57 -22.14 11.40
N GLN A 448 -3.20 -23.25 12.04
CA GLN A 448 -2.01 -24.02 11.65
C GLN A 448 -2.14 -24.64 10.25
N GLN A 449 -3.31 -25.16 9.87
CA GLN A 449 -3.52 -25.68 8.51
C GLN A 449 -3.43 -24.55 7.47
N SER A 450 -4.05 -23.40 7.76
CA SER A 450 -3.95 -22.22 6.90
C SER A 450 -2.49 -21.78 6.71
N LEU A 451 -1.72 -21.66 7.79
CA LEU A 451 -0.31 -21.24 7.74
C LEU A 451 0.60 -22.21 6.98
N LYS A 452 0.24 -23.50 6.86
CA LYS A 452 0.96 -24.44 6.00
C LYS A 452 0.75 -24.19 4.51
N LEU A 453 -0.41 -23.64 4.13
CA LEU A 453 -0.79 -23.37 2.75
C LEU A 453 -0.46 -21.93 2.32
N LEU A 454 -0.44 -20.99 3.27
CA LEU A 454 -0.10 -19.59 3.01
C LEU A 454 1.36 -19.49 2.55
N GLY A 455 1.54 -19.10 1.28
CA GLY A 455 2.83 -19.00 0.62
C GLY A 455 3.24 -17.56 0.30
N ARG A 456 4.29 -17.41 -0.50
CA ARG A 456 4.81 -16.08 -0.93
C ARG A 456 3.85 -15.30 -1.83
N SER A 457 2.88 -15.97 -2.45
CA SER A 457 1.84 -15.39 -3.31
C SER A 457 0.75 -14.67 -2.53
N HIS A 458 0.58 -14.99 -1.24
CA HIS A 458 -0.45 -14.39 -0.39
C HIS A 458 -0.03 -13.03 0.18
N ALA A 459 -1.01 -12.19 0.46
CA ALA A 459 -0.77 -10.93 1.14
C ALA A 459 -0.18 -11.18 2.54
N ARG A 460 0.97 -10.55 2.85
CA ARG A 460 1.64 -10.71 4.16
C ARG A 460 0.73 -10.36 5.33
N ARG A 461 -0.14 -9.36 5.15
CA ARG A 461 -1.19 -9.02 6.11
C ARG A 461 -2.07 -10.21 6.48
N SER A 462 -2.52 -11.03 5.52
CA SER A 462 -3.37 -12.19 5.80
C SER A 462 -2.63 -13.25 6.62
N VAL A 463 -1.33 -13.43 6.35
CA VAL A 463 -0.44 -14.29 7.15
C VAL A 463 -0.35 -13.76 8.58
N ALA A 464 -0.05 -12.47 8.75
CA ALA A 464 0.06 -11.85 10.06
C ALA A 464 -1.25 -11.92 10.86
N MET A 465 -2.41 -11.66 10.25
CA MET A 465 -3.70 -11.80 10.91
C MET A 465 -3.92 -13.23 11.43
N THR A 466 -3.60 -14.24 10.62
CA THR A 466 -3.71 -15.65 11.02
C THR A 466 -2.76 -16.00 12.17
N ILE A 467 -1.55 -15.44 12.18
CA ILE A 467 -0.59 -15.60 13.29
C ILE A 467 -1.11 -14.93 14.57
N VAL A 468 -1.74 -13.76 14.47
CA VAL A 468 -2.35 -13.09 15.63
C VAL A 468 -3.50 -13.91 16.20
N ASP A 469 -4.39 -14.44 15.35
CA ASP A 469 -5.49 -15.29 15.81
C ASP A 469 -4.98 -16.59 16.46
N LEU A 470 -3.91 -17.19 15.92
CA LEU A 470 -3.24 -18.33 16.53
C LEU A 470 -2.60 -17.98 17.88
N SER A 471 -1.96 -16.82 17.99
CA SER A 471 -1.38 -16.32 19.24
C SER A 471 -2.45 -16.17 20.32
N GLU A 472 -3.60 -15.58 20.00
CA GLU A 472 -4.70 -15.44 20.96
C GLU A 472 -5.30 -16.77 21.40
N ALA A 473 -5.38 -17.75 20.49
CA ALA A 473 -5.81 -19.10 20.86
C ALA A 473 -4.84 -19.74 21.87
N TYR A 474 -3.52 -19.54 21.71
CA TYR A 474 -2.52 -20.00 22.67
C TYR A 474 -2.57 -19.25 24.00
N VAL A 475 -2.92 -17.95 24.02
CA VAL A 475 -3.22 -17.25 25.28
C VAL A 475 -4.39 -17.92 25.99
N GLY A 476 -5.47 -18.24 25.27
CA GLY A 476 -6.62 -18.96 25.81
C GLY A 476 -6.29 -20.36 26.33
N ALA A 477 -5.29 -21.03 25.74
CA ALA A 477 -4.76 -22.31 26.19
C ALA A 477 -3.71 -22.21 27.32
N ASN A 478 -3.40 -21.00 27.80
CA ASN A 478 -2.36 -20.70 28.79
C ASN A 478 -0.93 -21.11 28.35
N GLU A 479 -0.68 -21.17 27.04
CA GLU A 479 0.64 -21.40 26.42
C GLU A 479 1.30 -20.06 26.05
N ILE A 480 1.62 -19.25 27.06
CA ILE A 480 2.04 -17.85 26.90
C ILE A 480 3.36 -17.70 26.15
N ASP A 481 4.29 -18.63 26.33
CA ASP A 481 5.60 -18.60 25.64
C ASP A 481 5.41 -18.66 24.12
N GLU A 482 4.57 -19.57 23.64
CA GLU A 482 4.29 -19.72 22.22
C GLU A 482 3.45 -18.56 21.68
N ALA A 483 2.46 -18.11 22.47
CA ALA A 483 1.64 -16.96 22.12
C ALA A 483 2.48 -15.70 21.90
N THR A 484 3.43 -15.40 22.81
CA THR A 484 4.31 -14.23 22.71
C THR A 484 5.31 -14.35 21.56
N ARG A 485 5.84 -15.55 21.29
CA ARG A 485 6.70 -15.81 20.13
C ARG A 485 5.97 -15.46 18.82
N LEU A 486 4.78 -16.01 18.63
CA LEU A 486 3.94 -15.78 17.45
C LEU A 486 3.54 -14.32 17.29
N LEU A 487 3.12 -13.65 18.36
CA LEU A 487 2.74 -12.25 18.29
C LEU A 487 3.92 -11.34 17.89
N GLY A 488 5.13 -11.69 18.33
CA GLY A 488 6.36 -11.02 17.88
C GLY A 488 6.64 -11.21 16.40
N ASP A 489 6.40 -12.40 15.86
CA ASP A 489 6.56 -12.70 14.43
C ASP A 489 5.52 -11.94 13.57
N ALA A 490 4.28 -11.83 14.07
CA ALA A 490 3.26 -10.97 13.45
C ALA A 490 3.66 -9.48 13.48
N GLY A 491 4.28 -9.02 14.57
CA GLY A 491 4.83 -7.66 14.70
C GLY A 491 5.87 -7.34 13.65
N GLU A 492 6.81 -8.23 13.39
CA GLU A 492 7.81 -8.07 12.32
C GLU A 492 7.15 -7.89 10.95
N ILE A 493 6.13 -8.70 10.65
CA ILE A 493 5.39 -8.60 9.39
C ILE A 493 4.65 -7.26 9.31
N ALA A 494 3.95 -6.86 10.38
CA ALA A 494 3.16 -5.64 10.44
C ALA A 494 4.01 -4.38 10.23
N ALA A 495 5.22 -4.34 10.81
CA ALA A 495 6.17 -3.25 10.63
C ALA A 495 6.53 -3.01 9.15
N SER A 496 6.52 -4.07 8.33
CA SER A 496 6.82 -4.01 6.89
C SER A 496 5.60 -3.80 5.99
N ASP A 497 4.37 -4.07 6.46
CA ASP A 497 3.13 -4.02 5.65
C ASP A 497 2.44 -2.64 5.67
N GLY A 498 2.59 -1.89 6.78
CA GLY A 498 2.03 -0.55 6.94
C GLY A 498 0.51 -0.51 7.18
N SER A 499 -0.15 -1.65 7.39
CA SER A 499 -1.58 -1.74 7.70
C SER A 499 -1.87 -1.38 9.17
N LEU A 500 -2.41 -0.18 9.41
CA LEU A 500 -2.73 0.31 10.76
C LEU A 500 -3.77 -0.56 11.49
N ARG A 501 -4.72 -1.17 10.77
CA ARG A 501 -5.68 -2.11 11.40
C ARG A 501 -5.05 -3.43 11.85
N LEU A 502 -3.94 -3.85 11.23
CA LEU A 502 -3.19 -5.03 11.68
C LEU A 502 -2.41 -4.69 12.96
N ILE A 503 -1.85 -3.48 13.03
CA ILE A 503 -1.20 -2.96 14.24
C ILE A 503 -2.21 -2.93 15.39
N GLU A 504 -3.42 -2.39 15.17
CA GLU A 504 -4.49 -2.41 16.16
C GLU A 504 -4.84 -3.84 16.64
N ARG A 505 -4.87 -4.82 15.73
CA ARG A 505 -5.12 -6.22 16.11
C ARG A 505 -3.99 -6.78 16.99
N ILE A 506 -2.74 -6.43 16.69
CA ILE A 506 -1.56 -6.81 17.50
C ILE A 506 -1.62 -6.15 18.88
N GLU A 507 -1.99 -4.88 18.97
CA GLU A 507 -2.18 -4.15 20.23
C GLU A 507 -3.27 -4.81 21.08
N GLN A 508 -4.40 -5.19 20.47
CA GLN A 508 -5.49 -5.91 21.14
C GLN A 508 -5.04 -7.28 21.66
N ALA A 509 -4.36 -8.07 20.82
CA ALA A 509 -3.81 -9.37 21.20
C ALA A 509 -2.82 -9.23 22.38
N ARG A 510 -1.95 -8.21 22.33
CA ARG A 510 -1.04 -7.90 23.42
C ARG A 510 -1.80 -7.50 24.67
N ALA A 511 -2.85 -6.68 24.58
CA ALA A 511 -3.66 -6.31 25.73
C ALA A 511 -4.32 -7.54 26.39
N GLY A 512 -4.64 -8.59 25.64
CA GLY A 512 -5.08 -9.88 26.20
C GLY A 512 -4.04 -10.57 27.10
N MET A 513 -2.76 -10.26 26.94
CA MET A 513 -1.65 -10.83 27.73
C MET A 513 -1.34 -10.06 29.02
N GLN A 514 -2.14 -9.05 29.39
CA GLN A 514 -1.95 -8.24 30.61
C GLN A 514 -1.79 -9.07 31.91
N PRO A 515 -2.51 -10.18 32.14
CA PRO A 515 -2.33 -11.00 33.34
C PRO A 515 -0.90 -11.56 33.50
N TRP A 516 -0.14 -11.68 32.40
CA TRP A 516 1.23 -12.20 32.38
C TRP A 516 2.29 -11.11 32.14
N GLN A 517 1.96 -9.82 32.32
CA GLN A 517 2.88 -8.71 32.04
C GLN A 517 4.25 -8.80 32.74
N HIS A 518 4.33 -9.51 33.88
CA HIS A 518 5.55 -9.66 34.67
C HIS A 518 6.42 -10.84 34.24
N THR A 519 5.95 -11.69 33.32
CA THR A 519 6.72 -12.86 32.87
C THR A 519 7.83 -12.43 31.89
N ALA A 520 8.91 -13.21 31.82
CA ALA A 520 9.98 -12.95 30.86
C ALA A 520 9.50 -12.93 29.38
N PRO A 521 8.68 -13.89 28.91
CA PRO A 521 8.17 -13.90 27.54
C PRO A 521 7.44 -12.62 27.14
N VAL A 522 6.56 -12.09 28.00
CA VAL A 522 5.77 -10.89 27.70
C VAL A 522 6.64 -9.63 27.72
N ARG A 523 7.67 -9.56 28.57
CA ARG A 523 8.65 -8.46 28.53
C ARG A 523 9.48 -8.48 27.24
N THR A 524 9.97 -9.65 26.83
CA THR A 524 10.70 -9.80 25.56
C THR A 524 9.83 -9.47 24.35
N LEU A 525 8.54 -9.85 24.37
CA LEU A 525 7.58 -9.43 23.36
C LEU A 525 7.45 -7.89 23.31
N ASN A 526 7.29 -7.23 24.46
CA ASN A 526 7.20 -5.77 24.54
C ASN A 526 8.44 -5.10 23.95
N GLU A 527 9.64 -5.60 24.28
CA GLU A 527 10.90 -5.10 23.70
C GLU A 527 10.94 -5.27 22.17
N ARG A 528 10.50 -6.43 21.65
CA ARG A 528 10.40 -6.67 20.19
C ARG A 528 9.41 -5.71 19.53
N LEU A 529 8.20 -5.57 20.07
CA LEU A 529 7.17 -4.69 19.50
C LEU A 529 7.58 -3.21 19.55
N ALA A 530 8.24 -2.78 20.64
CA ALA A 530 8.79 -1.44 20.77
C ALA A 530 9.91 -1.18 19.75
N ALA A 531 10.78 -2.16 19.51
CA ALA A 531 11.82 -2.06 18.47
C ALA A 531 11.24 -1.89 17.05
N TYR A 532 10.02 -2.36 16.81
CA TYR A 532 9.28 -2.14 15.57
C TYR A 532 8.43 -0.87 15.55
N GLY A 533 8.41 -0.08 16.64
CA GLY A 533 7.57 1.11 16.77
C GLY A 533 6.06 0.81 16.86
N LEU A 534 5.68 -0.41 17.28
CA LEU A 534 4.29 -0.87 17.33
C LEU A 534 3.65 -0.71 18.71
N VAL A 535 4.44 -0.49 19.76
CA VAL A 535 3.96 -0.24 21.13
C VAL A 535 4.85 0.83 21.74
N ASN A 536 4.25 1.85 22.35
CA ASN A 536 5.00 2.84 23.12
C ASN A 536 5.54 2.19 24.41
N SER A 537 6.84 2.34 24.64
CA SER A 537 7.58 1.84 25.80
C SER A 537 6.99 2.25 27.14
#